data_AF-A0A661JDQ1-F1
#
_entry.id   AF-A0A661JDQ1-F1
#
_cell.length_a   1.000
_cell.length_b   1.000
_cell.length_c   1.000
_cell.angle_alpha   90.00
_cell.angle_beta   90.00
_cell.angle_gamma   90.00
#
_symmetry.space_group_name_H-M   'P 1'
#
loop_
_entity.id
_entity.type
_entity.pdbx_description
1 polymer ?
#
loop_
_entity_poly.entity_id
_entity_poly.type
_entity_poly.pdbx_seq_one_letter_code
_entity_poly.pdbx_strand_id
1 'polypeptide(L)'
;MKILKKFLEEIIPCEIKIEHIGSTAVHGVGGKNVIDVMIITEKENMKKVLEILESKGFRHNPGADVKPEKIFASGEYEYKGKEGHIHIHITYHGSNEHVDKILFRDYLRNHPEEARRYYELKKEWSNEAGEEPHRYTQLKTDYIKGILKRLKGINIFGKAYKIMLQNDPHPSNCVDRMLFEKMVLLCKETHKFLYSTYTPLKILYEKGKRPVLEEYLKNLIKKSKTQEGIIRKIANFTSSIENKFSGDINSVIVGGKEEDIIKRGTFWCTDIARVACALYQIAGFPSRIVYLVNPDRAYSGHAIVEVYRGGKWGAIDPLTWVVYFNEKRVSVWELRKNRKLSLKHSREKN
;
A
#
# COMPACT_ATOMS: atom_id res chain seq x y z
N MET A 1 -18.51 15.50 -10.03
CA MET A 1 -17.74 14.24 -10.06
C MET A 1 -18.48 13.05 -10.71
N LYS A 2 -19.67 12.61 -10.25
CA LYS A 2 -20.35 11.43 -10.84
C LYS A 2 -20.50 11.48 -12.38
N ILE A 3 -20.88 12.64 -12.92
CA ILE A 3 -21.05 12.87 -14.38
C ILE A 3 -19.71 12.76 -15.13
N LEU A 4 -18.68 13.47 -14.65
CA LEU A 4 -17.33 13.41 -15.24
C LEU A 4 -16.74 11.99 -15.22
N LYS A 5 -16.94 11.26 -14.12
CA LYS A 5 -16.49 9.87 -14.01
C LYS A 5 -17.15 9.00 -15.10
N LYS A 6 -18.46 9.12 -15.26
CA LYS A 6 -19.22 8.41 -16.29
C LYS A 6 -18.78 8.78 -17.71
N PHE A 7 -18.53 10.06 -17.99
CA PHE A 7 -17.99 10.51 -19.28
C PHE A 7 -16.66 9.82 -19.62
N LEU A 8 -15.71 9.83 -18.68
CA LEU A 8 -14.40 9.21 -18.88
C LEU A 8 -14.49 7.69 -19.02
N GLU A 9 -15.37 7.03 -18.25
CA GLU A 9 -15.66 5.58 -18.38
C GLU A 9 -16.31 5.23 -19.73
N GLU A 10 -17.11 6.14 -20.32
CA GLU A 10 -17.74 5.92 -21.63
C GLU A 10 -16.77 6.11 -22.80
N ILE A 11 -15.84 7.07 -22.73
CA ILE A 11 -14.90 7.32 -23.84
C ILE A 11 -13.66 6.42 -23.81
N ILE A 12 -13.33 5.80 -22.66
CA ILE A 12 -12.14 4.95 -22.49
C ILE A 12 -12.58 3.47 -22.42
N PRO A 13 -12.49 2.70 -23.52
CA PRO A 13 -12.95 1.30 -23.60
C PRO A 13 -11.98 0.28 -22.96
N CYS A 14 -11.15 0.70 -22.00
CA CYS A 14 -10.29 -0.21 -21.22
C CYS A 14 -10.65 -0.17 -19.74
N GLU A 15 -10.26 -1.21 -19.00
CA GLU A 15 -10.48 -1.26 -17.56
C GLU A 15 -9.66 -0.15 -16.87
N ILE A 16 -10.39 0.86 -16.38
CA ILE A 16 -9.82 2.00 -15.67
C ILE A 16 -10.52 2.21 -14.34
N LYS A 17 -9.77 2.75 -13.39
CA LYS A 17 -10.32 3.30 -12.15
C LYS A 17 -10.10 4.80 -12.12
N ILE A 18 -11.15 5.55 -11.80
CA ILE A 18 -11.10 7.00 -11.73
C ILE A 18 -11.22 7.47 -10.28
N GLU A 19 -10.27 8.30 -9.87
CA GLU A 19 -10.22 8.92 -8.56
C GLU A 19 -10.25 10.45 -8.69
N HIS A 20 -11.12 11.10 -7.91
CA HIS A 20 -11.07 12.55 -7.75
C HIS A 20 -9.90 12.89 -6.82
N ILE A 21 -8.96 13.69 -7.32
CA ILE A 21 -7.76 14.12 -6.61
C ILE A 21 -7.68 15.65 -6.60
N GLY A 22 -6.53 16.18 -6.16
CA GLY A 22 -6.34 17.62 -6.06
C GLY A 22 -7.14 18.24 -4.93
N SER A 23 -7.12 19.55 -4.86
CA SER A 23 -7.71 20.27 -3.73
C SER A 23 -9.24 20.30 -3.79
N THR A 24 -9.83 20.22 -5.00
CA THR A 24 -11.30 20.12 -5.17
C THR A 24 -11.86 18.79 -4.66
N ALA A 25 -11.01 17.77 -4.46
CA ALA A 25 -11.42 16.51 -3.84
C ALA A 25 -11.53 16.58 -2.31
N VAL A 26 -11.07 17.66 -1.68
CA VAL A 26 -11.11 17.87 -0.23
C VAL A 26 -12.03 19.05 0.07
N HIS A 27 -13.07 18.79 0.88
CA HIS A 27 -14.00 19.83 1.29
C HIS A 27 -13.27 20.96 2.05
N GLY A 28 -13.59 22.21 1.72
CA GLY A 28 -12.99 23.39 2.37
C GLY A 28 -11.59 23.79 1.88
N VAL A 29 -10.95 23.00 1.01
CA VAL A 29 -9.57 23.27 0.53
C VAL A 29 -9.56 23.90 -0.87
N GLY A 30 -10.55 24.74 -1.20
CA GLY A 30 -10.76 25.30 -2.56
C GLY A 30 -9.51 25.90 -3.26
N GLY A 31 -9.60 26.14 -4.56
CA GLY A 31 -8.50 26.68 -5.38
C GLY A 31 -8.99 27.14 -6.75
N LYS A 32 -8.13 27.10 -7.77
CA LYS A 32 -8.54 27.28 -9.18
C LYS A 32 -9.73 26.36 -9.47
N ASN A 33 -10.75 26.85 -10.17
CA ASN A 33 -11.99 26.13 -10.51
C ASN A 33 -11.75 25.04 -11.58
N VAL A 34 -10.77 24.17 -11.33
CA VAL A 34 -10.32 23.09 -12.22
C VAL A 34 -10.37 21.79 -11.43
N ILE A 35 -10.97 20.76 -12.03
CA ILE A 35 -11.08 19.45 -11.39
C ILE A 35 -9.86 18.61 -11.80
N ASP A 36 -9.11 18.13 -10.80
CA ASP A 36 -8.06 17.14 -11.04
C ASP A 36 -8.61 15.72 -10.86
N VAL A 37 -8.49 14.89 -11.88
CA VAL A 37 -8.84 13.47 -11.85
C VAL A 37 -7.60 12.62 -12.09
N MET A 38 -7.60 11.43 -11.51
CA MET A 38 -6.57 10.43 -11.73
C MET A 38 -7.19 9.19 -12.35
N ILE A 39 -6.72 8.82 -13.54
CA ILE A 39 -7.05 7.59 -14.23
C ILE A 39 -5.96 6.57 -13.89
N ILE A 40 -6.38 5.47 -13.26
CA ILE A 40 -5.52 4.37 -12.85
C ILE A 40 -5.84 3.20 -13.78
N THR A 41 -4.83 2.69 -14.47
CA THR A 41 -4.93 1.60 -15.44
C THR A 41 -3.81 0.56 -15.19
N GLU A 42 -3.75 -0.49 -15.98
CA GLU A 42 -2.52 -1.28 -16.13
C GLU A 42 -1.42 -0.44 -16.79
N LYS A 43 -0.16 -0.70 -16.46
CA LYS A 43 1.00 0.13 -16.87
C LYS A 43 1.13 0.22 -18.38
N GLU A 44 0.87 -0.88 -19.08
CA GLU A 44 0.98 -1.01 -20.54
C GLU A 44 -0.09 -0.20 -21.27
N ASN A 45 -1.22 0.07 -20.61
CA ASN A 45 -2.36 0.79 -21.19
C ASN A 45 -2.25 2.31 -21.06
N MET A 46 -1.28 2.85 -20.31
CA MET A 46 -1.19 4.29 -20.07
C MET A 46 -1.13 5.12 -21.36
N LYS A 47 -0.32 4.69 -22.33
CA LYS A 47 -0.21 5.37 -23.64
C LYS A 47 -1.50 5.27 -24.44
N LYS A 48 -2.12 4.09 -24.47
CA LYS A 48 -3.42 3.88 -25.12
C LYS A 48 -4.51 4.80 -24.53
N VAL A 49 -4.53 4.96 -23.20
CA VAL A 49 -5.46 5.89 -22.53
C VAL A 49 -5.20 7.33 -22.95
N LEU A 50 -3.93 7.73 -23.08
CA LEU A 50 -3.58 9.06 -23.58
C LEU A 50 -4.07 9.27 -25.01
N GLU A 51 -3.79 8.34 -25.93
CA GLU A 51 -4.21 8.42 -27.34
C GLU A 51 -5.74 8.55 -27.47
N ILE A 52 -6.49 7.81 -26.65
CA ILE A 52 -7.95 7.92 -26.58
C ILE A 52 -8.36 9.33 -26.13
N LEU A 53 -7.73 9.86 -25.08
CA LEU A 53 -8.03 11.21 -24.60
C LEU A 53 -7.69 12.28 -25.65
N GLU A 54 -6.58 12.15 -26.36
CA GLU A 54 -6.20 13.04 -27.46
C GLU A 54 -7.23 13.00 -28.60
N SER A 55 -7.73 11.81 -28.96
CA SER A 55 -8.83 11.67 -29.93
C SER A 55 -10.14 12.36 -29.52
N LYS A 56 -10.27 12.70 -28.24
CA LYS A 56 -11.42 13.39 -27.65
C LYS A 56 -11.15 14.86 -27.33
N GLY A 57 -10.00 15.40 -27.79
CA GLY A 57 -9.66 16.82 -27.66
C GLY A 57 -8.86 17.19 -26.42
N PHE A 58 -8.49 16.23 -25.57
CA PHE A 58 -7.56 16.48 -24.47
C PHE A 58 -6.13 16.64 -24.99
N ARG A 59 -5.34 17.52 -24.39
CA ARG A 59 -3.95 17.77 -24.80
C ARG A 59 -2.99 17.12 -23.81
N HIS A 60 -2.02 16.35 -24.32
CA HIS A 60 -0.87 15.91 -23.54
C HIS A 60 0.01 17.11 -23.18
N ASN A 61 0.43 17.22 -21.92
CA ASN A 61 1.41 18.23 -21.51
C ASN A 61 2.69 17.54 -21.00
N PRO A 62 3.63 17.19 -21.88
CA PRO A 62 4.82 16.40 -21.51
C PRO A 62 5.72 17.11 -20.48
N GLY A 63 5.73 18.44 -20.46
CA GLY A 63 6.45 19.21 -19.44
C GLY A 63 5.94 18.99 -18.01
N ALA A 64 4.74 18.44 -17.84
CA ALA A 64 4.15 18.10 -16.55
C ALA A 64 4.33 16.62 -16.15
N ASP A 65 4.98 15.81 -16.99
CA ASP A 65 5.30 14.40 -16.77
C ASP A 65 6.58 14.25 -15.95
N VAL A 66 6.61 14.93 -14.80
CA VAL A 66 7.77 15.02 -13.90
C VAL A 66 8.20 13.67 -13.28
N LYS A 67 7.45 12.60 -13.53
CA LYS A 67 7.73 11.23 -13.06
C LYS A 67 7.38 10.23 -14.16
N PRO A 68 8.16 9.15 -14.33
CA PRO A 68 7.89 8.13 -15.37
C PRO A 68 6.56 7.39 -15.14
N GLU A 69 6.05 7.38 -13.92
CA GLU A 69 4.75 6.79 -13.59
C GLU A 69 3.53 7.70 -13.82
N LYS A 70 3.71 8.89 -14.40
CA LYS A 70 2.64 9.87 -14.61
C LYS A 70 2.67 10.40 -16.04
N ILE A 71 1.51 10.35 -16.69
CA ILE A 71 1.22 11.14 -17.90
C ILE A 71 0.16 12.17 -17.52
N PHE A 72 0.35 13.43 -17.92
CA PHE A 72 -0.58 14.51 -17.65
C PHE A 72 -1.26 15.02 -18.92
N ALA A 73 -2.58 14.97 -18.93
CA ALA A 73 -3.40 15.57 -19.97
C ALA A 73 -4.32 16.63 -19.38
N SER A 74 -4.74 17.59 -20.18
CA SER A 74 -5.74 18.59 -19.78
C SER A 74 -6.62 18.99 -20.96
N GLY A 75 -7.83 19.41 -20.67
CA GLY A 75 -8.74 19.86 -21.72
C GLY A 75 -10.13 20.15 -21.18
N GLU A 76 -10.97 20.65 -22.07
CA GLU A 76 -12.37 20.88 -21.82
C GLU A 76 -13.15 19.58 -22.02
N TYR A 77 -14.25 19.43 -21.30
CA TYR A 77 -15.24 18.40 -21.57
C TYR A 77 -16.61 19.04 -21.61
N GLU A 78 -17.50 18.49 -22.44
CA GLU A 78 -18.93 18.76 -22.40
C GLU A 78 -19.66 17.42 -22.38
N TYR A 79 -20.48 17.19 -21.35
CA TYR A 79 -21.23 15.95 -21.22
C TYR A 79 -22.52 16.15 -20.43
N LYS A 80 -23.66 15.83 -21.06
CA LYS A 80 -25.02 15.96 -20.50
C LYS A 80 -25.30 17.36 -19.94
N GLY A 81 -24.99 18.39 -20.74
CA GLY A 81 -25.22 19.80 -20.38
C GLY A 81 -24.31 20.32 -19.27
N LYS A 82 -23.19 19.63 -19.00
CA LYS A 82 -22.14 20.13 -18.09
C LYS A 82 -20.84 20.26 -18.85
N GLU A 83 -20.24 21.43 -18.72
CA GLU A 83 -18.94 21.75 -19.28
C GLU A 83 -17.91 22.09 -18.20
N GLY A 84 -16.63 22.07 -18.56
CA GLY A 84 -15.57 22.59 -17.71
C GLY A 84 -14.18 22.11 -18.14
N HIS A 85 -13.16 22.70 -17.53
CA HIS A 85 -11.77 22.31 -17.73
C HIS A 85 -11.34 21.28 -16.68
N ILE A 86 -10.68 20.21 -17.13
CA ILE A 86 -10.19 19.14 -16.26
C ILE A 86 -8.71 18.87 -16.48
N HIS A 87 -8.05 18.48 -15.40
CA HIS A 87 -6.69 17.94 -15.41
C HIS A 87 -6.75 16.44 -15.17
N ILE A 88 -6.06 15.67 -16.00
CA ILE A 88 -6.08 14.21 -16.00
C ILE A 88 -4.67 13.71 -15.72
N HIS A 89 -4.51 13.03 -14.59
CA HIS A 89 -3.31 12.28 -14.23
C HIS A 89 -3.53 10.81 -14.64
N ILE A 90 -2.85 10.33 -15.67
CA ILE A 90 -2.87 8.92 -16.05
C ILE A 90 -1.70 8.23 -15.36
N THR A 91 -1.98 7.14 -14.65
CA THR A 91 -0.98 6.36 -13.91
C THR A 91 -1.40 4.90 -13.81
N TYR A 92 -0.58 4.07 -13.17
CA TYR A 92 -0.86 2.65 -12.97
C TYR A 92 -1.10 2.26 -11.51
N HIS A 93 -1.72 1.10 -11.31
CA HIS A 93 -1.97 0.55 -9.97
C HIS A 93 -0.67 0.40 -9.16
N GLY A 94 -0.65 0.93 -7.93
CA GLY A 94 0.52 0.85 -7.04
C GLY A 94 1.68 1.80 -7.36
N SER A 95 1.59 2.64 -8.40
CA SER A 95 2.59 3.67 -8.67
C SER A 95 2.68 4.70 -7.53
N ASN A 96 3.83 5.37 -7.36
CA ASN A 96 3.93 6.41 -6.32
C ASN A 96 2.94 7.55 -6.56
N GLU A 97 2.69 7.93 -7.82
CA GLU A 97 1.68 8.95 -8.14
C GLU A 97 0.29 8.53 -7.64
N HIS A 98 -0.12 7.28 -7.88
CA HIS A 98 -1.37 6.74 -7.35
C HIS A 98 -1.36 6.74 -5.82
N VAL A 99 -0.34 6.14 -5.19
CA VAL A 99 -0.32 5.99 -3.73
C VAL A 99 -0.32 7.33 -3.02
N ASP A 100 0.58 8.24 -3.42
CA ASP A 100 0.83 9.51 -2.74
C ASP A 100 -0.39 10.43 -2.83
N LYS A 101 -1.02 10.52 -4.01
CA LYS A 101 -2.18 11.40 -4.21
C LYS A 101 -3.38 10.95 -3.41
N ILE A 102 -3.66 9.65 -3.38
CA ILE A 102 -4.78 9.12 -2.59
C ILE A 102 -4.50 9.25 -1.10
N LEU A 103 -3.29 8.90 -0.65
CA LEU A 103 -2.91 9.02 0.75
C LEU A 103 -3.02 10.46 1.25
N PHE A 104 -2.51 11.43 0.48
CA PHE A 104 -2.60 12.85 0.82
C PHE A 104 -4.06 13.35 0.86
N ARG A 105 -4.87 13.00 -0.15
CA ARG A 105 -6.28 13.36 -0.20
C ARG A 105 -7.05 12.82 1.01
N ASP A 106 -6.90 11.53 1.29
CA ASP A 106 -7.63 10.87 2.37
C ASP A 106 -7.16 11.39 3.74
N TYR A 107 -5.88 11.73 3.89
CA TYR A 107 -5.38 12.42 5.07
C TYR A 107 -6.10 13.75 5.30
N LEU A 108 -6.12 14.66 4.31
CA LEU A 108 -6.78 15.95 4.45
C LEU A 108 -8.30 15.82 4.69
N ARG A 109 -8.97 14.85 4.07
CA ARG A 109 -10.41 14.59 4.29
C ARG A 109 -10.74 14.20 5.74
N ASN A 110 -9.80 13.57 6.44
CA ASN A 110 -9.98 13.16 7.83
C ASN A 110 -9.35 14.14 8.83
N HIS A 111 -8.71 15.24 8.37
CA HIS A 111 -8.00 16.24 9.19
C HIS A 111 -8.44 17.65 8.81
N PRO A 112 -9.64 18.11 9.24
CA PRO A 112 -10.17 19.42 8.87
C PRO A 112 -9.24 20.59 9.21
N GLU A 113 -8.52 20.51 10.32
CA GLU A 113 -7.54 21.50 10.74
C GLU A 113 -6.35 21.59 9.79
N GLU A 114 -5.82 20.45 9.34
CA GLU A 114 -4.72 20.41 8.38
C GLU A 114 -5.19 20.79 6.97
N ALA A 115 -6.43 20.43 6.61
CA ALA A 115 -7.08 20.87 5.38
C ALA A 115 -7.20 22.40 5.31
N ARG A 116 -7.65 23.03 6.40
CA ARG A 116 -7.70 24.50 6.55
C ARG A 116 -6.31 25.11 6.49
N ARG A 117 -5.33 24.54 7.20
CA ARG A 117 -3.94 25.00 7.16
C ARG A 117 -3.39 24.95 5.73
N TYR A 118 -3.60 23.84 5.03
CA TYR A 118 -3.17 23.68 3.66
C TYR A 118 -3.85 24.68 2.71
N TYR A 119 -5.11 25.03 2.98
CA TYR A 119 -5.81 26.08 2.23
C TYR A 119 -5.19 27.47 2.44
N GLU A 120 -4.92 27.88 3.67
CA GLU A 120 -4.29 29.17 3.97
C GLU A 120 -2.86 29.25 3.41
N LEU A 121 -2.07 28.19 3.58
CA LEU A 121 -0.72 28.10 3.00
C LEU A 121 -0.72 28.27 1.48
N LYS A 122 -1.73 27.76 0.78
CA LYS A 122 -1.84 27.99 -0.67
C LYS A 122 -2.04 29.47 -1.03
N LYS A 123 -2.76 30.24 -0.21
CA LYS A 123 -2.91 31.69 -0.43
C LYS A 123 -1.58 32.38 -0.19
N GLU A 124 -0.91 32.05 0.91
CA GLU A 124 0.42 32.57 1.24
C GLU A 124 1.43 32.28 0.12
N TRP A 125 1.53 31.02 -0.33
CA TRP A 125 2.43 30.65 -1.42
C TRP A 125 2.04 31.28 -2.76
N SER A 126 0.76 31.53 -3.01
CA SER A 126 0.34 32.23 -4.24
C SER A 126 0.83 33.67 -4.24
N ASN A 127 0.83 34.33 -3.08
CA ASN A 127 1.36 35.68 -2.91
C ASN A 127 2.91 35.66 -2.97
N GLU A 128 3.55 34.71 -2.28
CA GLU A 128 5.01 34.56 -2.27
C GLU A 128 5.58 34.26 -3.66
N ALA A 129 4.88 33.45 -4.46
CA ALA A 129 5.34 33.07 -5.79
C ALA A 129 5.25 34.21 -6.81
N GLY A 130 4.43 35.25 -6.59
CA GLY A 130 4.25 36.35 -7.55
C GLY A 130 4.00 35.84 -8.98
N GLU A 131 4.84 36.27 -9.92
CA GLU A 131 4.80 35.88 -11.33
C GLU A 131 5.60 34.60 -11.65
N GLU A 132 6.05 33.85 -10.64
CA GLU A 132 6.84 32.62 -10.80
C GLU A 132 6.03 31.35 -10.46
N PRO A 133 5.28 30.75 -11.41
CA PRO A 133 4.48 29.53 -11.18
C PRO A 133 5.27 28.34 -10.62
N HIS A 134 6.56 28.27 -10.93
CA HIS A 134 7.45 27.22 -10.43
C HIS A 134 7.66 27.31 -8.91
N ARG A 135 7.72 28.53 -8.35
CA ARG A 135 7.90 28.76 -6.91
C ARG A 135 6.72 28.24 -6.10
N TYR A 136 5.48 28.56 -6.52
CA TYR A 136 4.26 28.03 -5.91
C TYR A 136 4.23 26.49 -5.94
N THR A 137 4.62 25.91 -7.08
CA THR A 137 4.64 24.46 -7.27
C THR A 137 5.65 23.78 -6.34
N GLN A 138 6.82 24.39 -6.14
CA GLN A 138 7.84 23.90 -5.22
C GLN A 138 7.35 23.91 -3.76
N LEU A 139 6.86 25.06 -3.27
CA LEU A 139 6.36 25.23 -1.90
C LEU A 139 5.25 24.21 -1.58
N LYS A 140 4.28 24.07 -2.48
CA LYS A 140 3.21 23.07 -2.37
C LYS A 140 3.77 21.65 -2.34
N THR A 141 4.76 21.35 -3.19
CA THR A 141 5.37 20.02 -3.26
C THR A 141 6.09 19.67 -1.97
N ASP A 142 6.82 20.61 -1.39
CA ASP A 142 7.58 20.38 -0.16
C ASP A 142 6.66 20.15 1.04
N TYR A 143 5.56 20.89 1.16
CA TYR A 143 4.55 20.65 2.18
C TYR A 143 3.89 19.26 2.05
N ILE A 144 3.49 18.88 0.83
CA ILE A 144 2.90 17.56 0.55
C ILE A 144 3.90 16.46 0.93
N LYS A 145 5.17 16.59 0.52
CA LYS A 145 6.24 15.65 0.88
C LYS A 145 6.42 15.55 2.39
N GLY A 146 6.37 16.67 3.11
CA GLY A 146 6.44 16.71 4.57
C GLY A 146 5.34 15.89 5.23
N ILE A 147 4.10 16.04 4.78
CA ILE A 147 2.95 15.23 5.26
C ILE A 147 3.14 13.76 4.94
N LEU A 148 3.47 13.42 3.69
CA LEU A 148 3.65 12.03 3.26
C LEU A 148 4.77 11.34 4.03
N LYS A 149 5.85 12.05 4.37
CA LYS A 149 6.94 11.56 5.22
C LYS A 149 6.51 11.23 6.66
N ARG A 150 5.43 11.84 7.16
CA ARG A 150 4.83 11.48 8.46
C ARG A 150 3.98 10.20 8.37
N LEU A 151 3.50 9.87 7.17
CA LEU A 151 2.61 8.74 6.92
C LEU A 151 3.32 7.54 6.27
N LYS A 152 4.53 7.72 5.73
CA LYS A 152 5.31 6.69 5.04
C LYS A 152 6.78 6.56 5.48
N GLY A 153 7.28 5.33 5.45
CA GLY A 153 8.70 4.98 5.60
C GLY A 153 9.17 4.72 7.03
N ILE A 154 10.47 4.45 7.18
CA ILE A 154 11.09 3.98 8.45
C ILE A 154 10.99 4.95 9.62
N ASN A 155 10.77 6.24 9.36
CA ASN A 155 10.70 7.28 10.38
C ASN A 155 9.29 7.51 10.94
N ILE A 156 8.26 6.84 10.42
CA ILE A 156 6.86 7.06 10.84
C ILE A 156 6.59 6.60 12.27
N PHE A 157 7.46 5.74 12.82
CA PHE A 157 7.34 5.20 14.17
C PHE A 157 8.32 5.84 15.17
N GLY A 158 8.90 6.99 14.81
CA GLY A 158 9.75 7.78 15.69
C GLY A 158 11.25 7.46 15.60
N LYS A 159 12.04 8.17 16.42
CA LYS A 159 13.52 8.19 16.34
C LYS A 159 14.14 6.81 16.60
N ALA A 160 13.66 6.07 17.60
CA ALA A 160 14.22 4.76 17.95
C ALA A 160 14.06 3.75 16.81
N TYR A 161 12.88 3.68 16.18
CA TYR A 161 12.63 2.82 15.02
C TYR A 161 13.47 3.20 13.83
N LYS A 162 13.57 4.50 13.56
CA LYS A 162 14.45 5.01 12.52
C LYS A 162 15.88 4.53 12.75
N ILE A 163 16.43 4.70 13.96
CA ILE A 163 17.79 4.27 14.30
C ILE A 163 17.93 2.74 14.12
N MET A 164 16.99 1.96 14.65
CA MET A 164 17.00 0.50 14.52
C MET A 164 17.05 0.05 13.05
N LEU A 165 16.11 0.51 12.23
CA LEU A 165 15.99 0.10 10.83
C LEU A 165 17.07 0.71 9.93
N GLN A 166 17.71 1.80 10.35
CA GLN A 166 18.85 2.39 9.63
C GLN A 166 20.17 1.68 9.92
N ASN A 167 20.33 1.14 11.12
CA ASN A 167 21.50 0.34 11.50
C ASN A 167 21.25 -1.16 11.36
N ASP A 168 20.08 -1.54 10.84
CA ASP A 168 19.76 -2.91 10.47
C ASP A 168 20.82 -3.40 9.46
N PRO A 169 21.38 -4.62 9.62
CA PRO A 169 22.39 -5.19 8.72
C PRO A 169 21.92 -5.36 7.26
N HIS A 170 20.64 -5.20 6.98
CA HIS A 170 20.08 -5.24 5.64
C HIS A 170 20.72 -4.21 4.68
N PRO A 171 21.28 -4.64 3.53
CA PRO A 171 21.76 -3.73 2.49
C PRO A 171 20.66 -2.78 2.00
N SER A 172 21.04 -1.57 1.59
CA SER A 172 20.08 -0.54 1.16
C SER A 172 19.21 -0.95 -0.04
N ASN A 173 19.71 -1.87 -0.87
CA ASN A 173 19.02 -2.44 -2.03
C ASN A 173 18.32 -3.78 -1.76
N CYS A 174 18.30 -4.27 -0.51
CA CYS A 174 17.59 -5.50 -0.20
C CYS A 174 16.07 -5.27 -0.09
N VAL A 175 15.30 -6.34 -0.25
CA VAL A 175 13.84 -6.28 -0.23
C VAL A 175 13.27 -5.81 1.12
N ASP A 176 13.86 -6.18 2.25
CA ASP A 176 13.41 -5.73 3.57
C ASP A 176 13.50 -4.20 3.66
N ARG A 177 14.64 -3.63 3.26
CA ARG A 177 14.83 -2.18 3.23
C ARG A 177 13.82 -1.50 2.31
N MET A 178 13.61 -2.04 1.11
CA MET A 178 12.62 -1.51 0.17
C MET A 178 11.19 -1.54 0.74
N LEU A 179 10.82 -2.60 1.45
CA LEU A 179 9.53 -2.72 2.12
C LEU A 179 9.41 -1.68 3.22
N PHE A 180 10.42 -1.57 4.10
CA PHE A 180 10.51 -0.62 5.20
C PHE A 180 10.37 0.84 4.76
N GLU A 181 11.03 1.23 3.66
CA GLU A 181 10.96 2.59 3.12
C GLU A 181 9.60 2.92 2.49
N LYS A 182 8.86 1.90 2.03
CA LYS A 182 7.55 2.06 1.38
C LYS A 182 6.37 1.80 2.32
N MET A 183 6.61 1.47 3.59
CA MET A 183 5.54 1.24 4.56
C MET A 183 4.64 2.45 4.70
N VAL A 184 3.34 2.20 4.85
CA VAL A 184 2.35 3.22 5.17
C VAL A 184 1.84 2.94 6.58
N LEU A 185 1.83 3.97 7.43
CA LEU A 185 1.33 3.86 8.80
C LEU A 185 -0.14 3.43 8.77
N LEU A 186 -0.53 2.40 9.52
CA LEU A 186 -1.94 2.02 9.71
C LEU A 186 -2.57 2.82 10.86
N CYS A 187 -3.37 3.81 10.51
CA CYS A 187 -3.98 4.75 11.46
C CYS A 187 -5.36 5.24 10.96
N LYS A 188 -6.03 6.15 11.70
CA LYS A 188 -7.39 6.60 11.35
C LYS A 188 -7.42 7.28 9.97
N GLU A 189 -6.31 7.88 9.59
CA GLU A 189 -6.02 8.61 8.36
C GLU A 189 -6.01 7.67 7.15
N THR A 190 -5.38 6.50 7.32
CA THR A 190 -4.95 5.64 6.20
C THR A 190 -5.70 4.33 6.13
N HIS A 191 -6.43 3.92 7.18
CA HIS A 191 -7.06 2.59 7.22
C HIS A 191 -8.04 2.36 6.06
N LYS A 192 -8.89 3.34 5.71
CA LYS A 192 -9.84 3.18 4.60
C LYS A 192 -9.11 2.92 3.29
N PHE A 193 -8.06 3.69 3.03
CA PHE A 193 -7.21 3.54 1.87
C PHE A 193 -6.55 2.15 1.86
N LEU A 194 -5.86 1.78 2.94
CA LEU A 194 -5.14 0.51 3.07
C LEU A 194 -6.03 -0.72 2.93
N TYR A 195 -7.31 -0.64 3.32
CA TYR A 195 -8.29 -1.73 3.19
C TYR A 195 -9.22 -1.58 1.96
N SER A 196 -8.92 -0.64 1.06
CA SER A 196 -9.62 -0.47 -0.23
C SER A 196 -8.85 -1.17 -1.37
N THR A 197 -9.08 -0.74 -2.61
CA THR A 197 -8.36 -1.20 -3.80
C THR A 197 -6.84 -0.94 -3.75
N TYR A 198 -6.35 -0.16 -2.79
CA TYR A 198 -4.91 0.12 -2.65
C TYR A 198 -4.07 -1.15 -2.54
N THR A 199 -4.56 -2.12 -1.76
CA THR A 199 -3.94 -3.43 -1.69
C THR A 199 -4.69 -4.34 -2.67
N PRO A 200 -4.20 -4.50 -3.92
CA PRO A 200 -4.89 -5.29 -4.90
C PRO A 200 -5.06 -6.72 -4.40
N LEU A 201 -6.22 -7.29 -4.71
CA LEU A 201 -6.48 -8.71 -4.47
C LEU A 201 -5.90 -9.58 -5.61
N LYS A 202 -5.35 -8.96 -6.65
CA LYS A 202 -4.62 -9.65 -7.71
C LYS A 202 -3.27 -10.11 -7.16
N ILE A 203 -3.01 -11.40 -7.27
CA ILE A 203 -1.73 -12.00 -6.93
C ILE A 203 -0.82 -11.84 -8.15
N LEU A 204 0.35 -11.25 -7.95
CA LEU A 204 1.34 -11.03 -9.02
C LEU A 204 2.30 -12.21 -9.20
N TYR A 205 2.25 -13.18 -8.30
CA TYR A 205 3.03 -14.41 -8.44
C TYR A 205 2.54 -15.23 -9.65
N GLU A 206 3.48 -15.64 -10.48
CA GLU A 206 3.24 -16.50 -11.64
C GLU A 206 3.66 -17.94 -11.33
N LYS A 207 2.78 -18.90 -11.65
CA LYS A 207 3.04 -20.34 -11.46
C LYS A 207 4.32 -20.76 -12.19
N GLY A 208 5.18 -21.53 -11.52
CA GLY A 208 6.46 -22.01 -12.04
C GLY A 208 7.63 -21.07 -11.77
N LYS A 209 7.42 -19.83 -11.27
CA LYS A 209 8.52 -18.91 -10.93
C LYS A 209 9.21 -19.24 -9.60
N ARG A 210 8.59 -20.06 -8.74
CA ARG A 210 9.11 -20.41 -7.41
C ARG A 210 8.98 -21.91 -7.17
N PRO A 211 9.60 -22.77 -8.00
CA PRO A 211 9.36 -24.22 -8.01
C PRO A 211 9.62 -24.87 -6.65
N VAL A 212 10.63 -24.41 -5.91
CA VAL A 212 10.95 -24.92 -4.57
C VAL A 212 9.81 -24.61 -3.58
N LEU A 213 9.30 -23.37 -3.55
CA LEU A 213 8.18 -23.00 -2.67
C LEU A 213 6.87 -23.68 -3.09
N GLU A 214 6.65 -23.84 -4.39
CA GLU A 214 5.51 -24.58 -4.94
C GLU A 214 5.50 -26.03 -4.45
N GLU A 215 6.66 -26.68 -4.42
CA GLU A 215 6.81 -28.04 -3.92
C GLU A 215 6.59 -28.13 -2.40
N TYR A 216 7.15 -27.19 -1.62
CA TYR A 216 6.84 -27.08 -0.19
C TYR A 216 5.33 -26.98 0.05
N LEU A 217 4.66 -26.07 -0.68
CA LEU A 217 3.22 -25.88 -0.54
C LEU A 217 2.45 -27.14 -0.92
N LYS A 218 2.75 -27.76 -2.06
CA LYS A 218 2.08 -28.96 -2.57
C LYS A 218 2.10 -30.09 -1.53
N ASN A 219 3.26 -30.32 -0.91
CA ASN A 219 3.43 -31.34 0.12
C ASN A 219 2.66 -30.98 1.40
N LEU A 220 2.71 -29.70 1.81
CA LEU A 220 2.06 -29.20 3.02
C LEU A 220 0.54 -29.33 3.00
N ILE A 221 -0.09 -29.05 1.85
CA ILE A 221 -1.55 -28.98 1.73
C ILE A 221 -2.20 -30.23 1.13
N LYS A 222 -1.42 -31.29 0.86
CA LYS A 222 -1.88 -32.53 0.19
C LYS A 222 -3.19 -33.12 0.75
N LYS A 223 -3.41 -33.02 2.07
CA LYS A 223 -4.60 -33.52 2.77
C LYS A 223 -5.63 -32.43 3.15
N SER A 224 -5.36 -31.16 2.84
CA SER A 224 -6.23 -30.04 3.23
C SER A 224 -6.99 -29.51 2.03
N LYS A 225 -8.33 -29.52 2.11
CA LYS A 225 -9.21 -29.06 1.03
C LYS A 225 -9.92 -27.73 1.33
N THR A 226 -9.91 -27.26 2.58
CA THR A 226 -10.58 -26.03 2.98
C THR A 226 -9.60 -24.85 2.97
N GLN A 227 -10.09 -23.65 2.67
CA GLN A 227 -9.28 -22.43 2.73
C GLN A 227 -8.64 -22.24 4.12
N GLU A 228 -9.41 -22.37 5.20
CA GLU A 228 -8.87 -22.22 6.56
C GLU A 228 -7.90 -23.35 6.94
N GLY A 229 -8.09 -24.58 6.44
CA GLY A 229 -7.15 -25.67 6.63
C GLY A 229 -5.80 -25.38 5.98
N ILE A 230 -5.81 -24.87 4.74
CA ILE A 230 -4.59 -24.41 4.05
C ILE A 230 -3.91 -23.30 4.84
N ILE A 231 -4.67 -22.30 5.31
CA ILE A 231 -4.15 -21.17 6.10
C ILE A 231 -3.42 -21.67 7.35
N ARG A 232 -4.07 -22.54 8.11
CA ARG A 232 -3.52 -23.11 9.36
C ARG A 232 -2.27 -23.96 9.11
N LYS A 233 -2.26 -24.75 8.04
CA LYS A 233 -1.09 -25.56 7.67
C LYS A 233 0.11 -24.71 7.29
N ILE A 234 -0.09 -23.63 6.51
CA ILE A 234 0.98 -22.67 6.20
C ILE A 234 1.51 -22.03 7.48
N ALA A 235 0.63 -21.50 8.34
CA ALA A 235 1.05 -20.88 9.60
C ALA A 235 1.84 -21.85 10.52
N ASN A 236 1.42 -23.11 10.61
CA ASN A 236 2.12 -24.14 11.39
C ASN A 236 3.49 -24.48 10.79
N PHE A 237 3.55 -24.63 9.47
CA PHE A 237 4.82 -24.89 8.79
C PHE A 237 5.81 -23.75 9.03
N THR A 238 5.37 -22.51 8.87
CA THR A 238 6.24 -21.34 9.04
C THR A 238 6.74 -21.19 10.47
N SER A 239 5.91 -21.47 11.49
CA SER A 239 6.38 -21.45 12.88
C SER A 239 7.40 -22.54 13.16
N SER A 240 7.34 -23.68 12.44
CA SER A 240 8.30 -24.78 12.60
C SER A 240 9.68 -24.51 11.98
N ILE A 241 9.85 -23.43 11.19
CA ILE A 241 11.14 -23.08 10.56
C ILE A 241 12.19 -22.76 11.62
N GLU A 242 11.79 -22.18 12.75
CA GLU A 242 12.66 -21.91 13.90
C GLU A 242 13.38 -23.18 14.40
N ASN A 243 12.71 -24.34 14.38
CA ASN A 243 13.26 -25.60 14.86
C ASN A 243 14.49 -26.09 14.05
N LYS A 244 14.74 -25.52 12.87
CA LYS A 244 15.91 -25.84 12.06
C LYS A 244 17.13 -25.00 12.42
N PHE A 245 16.95 -23.91 13.16
CA PHE A 245 18.05 -23.05 13.56
C PHE A 245 18.80 -23.66 14.75
N SER A 246 20.13 -23.73 14.65
CA SER A 246 21.01 -24.33 15.66
C SER A 246 22.15 -23.42 16.12
N GLY A 247 22.21 -22.17 15.62
CA GLY A 247 23.24 -21.19 15.97
C GLY A 247 22.91 -20.35 17.21
N ASP A 248 23.77 -19.39 17.51
CA ASP A 248 23.50 -18.33 18.50
C ASP A 248 22.99 -17.05 17.81
N ILE A 249 22.59 -16.06 18.62
CA ILE A 249 22.11 -14.76 18.15
C ILE A 249 23.12 -14.00 17.26
N ASN A 250 24.42 -14.17 17.47
CA ASN A 250 25.47 -13.48 16.72
C ASN A 250 25.69 -14.11 15.34
N SER A 251 25.26 -15.36 15.15
CA SER A 251 25.34 -16.07 13.88
C SER A 251 24.09 -15.93 13.00
N VAL A 252 23.07 -15.20 13.44
CA VAL A 252 21.81 -15.05 12.72
C VAL A 252 22.01 -14.28 11.43
N ILE A 253 21.61 -14.90 10.32
CA ILE A 253 21.52 -14.27 9.00
C ILE A 253 20.05 -13.90 8.75
N VAL A 254 19.79 -12.63 8.47
CA VAL A 254 18.45 -12.10 8.17
C VAL A 254 18.34 -11.73 6.68
N GLY A 255 17.16 -11.96 6.09
CA GLY A 255 16.88 -11.63 4.70
C GLY A 255 17.23 -12.74 3.70
N GLY A 256 17.59 -12.35 2.47
CA GLY A 256 17.81 -13.28 1.35
C GLY A 256 16.51 -13.72 0.66
N LYS A 257 16.52 -14.86 -0.04
CA LYS A 257 15.29 -15.43 -0.66
C LYS A 257 14.52 -16.28 0.35
N GLU A 258 13.21 -16.41 0.17
CA GLU A 258 12.36 -17.24 1.05
C GLU A 258 12.76 -18.72 1.07
N GLU A 259 13.29 -19.27 -0.02
CA GLU A 259 13.84 -20.64 -0.05
C GLU A 259 15.05 -20.79 0.88
N ASP A 260 15.95 -19.80 0.85
CA ASP A 260 17.15 -19.79 1.69
C ASP A 260 16.76 -19.66 3.17
N ILE A 261 15.73 -18.87 3.47
CA ILE A 261 15.12 -18.74 4.81
C ILE A 261 14.66 -20.11 5.31
N ILE A 262 13.87 -20.84 4.51
CA ILE A 262 13.35 -22.17 4.89
C ILE A 262 14.48 -23.18 5.11
N LYS A 263 15.55 -23.10 4.30
CA LYS A 263 16.70 -24.01 4.37
C LYS A 263 17.52 -23.78 5.63
N ARG A 264 17.84 -22.51 5.94
CA ARG A 264 18.71 -22.17 7.08
C ARG A 264 18.03 -22.24 8.44
N GLY A 265 16.71 -22.07 8.47
CA GLY A 265 15.99 -21.89 9.74
C GLY A 265 16.25 -20.51 10.34
N THR A 266 15.25 -19.94 11.00
CA THR A 266 15.37 -18.62 11.63
C THR A 266 14.24 -18.45 12.63
N PHE A 267 14.50 -17.69 13.69
CA PHE A 267 13.47 -17.19 14.62
C PHE A 267 13.10 -15.73 14.33
N TRP A 268 13.67 -15.14 13.27
CA TRP A 268 13.47 -13.73 12.97
C TRP A 268 12.10 -13.48 12.33
N CYS A 269 11.27 -12.66 12.96
CA CYS A 269 9.86 -12.51 12.56
C CYS A 269 9.66 -12.03 11.11
N THR A 270 10.54 -11.17 10.57
CA THR A 270 10.39 -10.67 9.19
C THR A 270 10.64 -11.75 8.15
N ASP A 271 11.64 -12.61 8.37
CA ASP A 271 11.93 -13.74 7.51
C ASP A 271 10.72 -14.71 7.48
N ILE A 272 10.19 -15.05 8.65
CA ILE A 272 9.03 -15.94 8.79
C ILE A 272 7.78 -15.33 8.13
N ALA A 273 7.53 -14.04 8.33
CA ALA A 273 6.41 -13.34 7.70
C ALA A 273 6.54 -13.30 6.17
N ARG A 274 7.76 -13.16 5.64
CA ARG A 274 8.02 -13.19 4.19
C ARG A 274 7.75 -14.57 3.59
N VAL A 275 8.25 -15.64 4.21
CA VAL A 275 7.96 -17.01 3.78
C VAL A 275 6.46 -17.27 3.79
N ALA A 276 5.77 -16.90 4.87
CA ALA A 276 4.32 -17.05 4.99
C ALA A 276 3.58 -16.30 3.86
N CYS A 277 3.91 -15.03 3.64
CA CYS A 277 3.33 -14.21 2.59
C CYS A 277 3.52 -14.85 1.20
N ALA A 278 4.74 -15.30 0.88
CA ALA A 278 5.02 -15.97 -0.39
C ALA A 278 4.18 -17.26 -0.55
N LEU A 279 4.14 -18.13 0.46
CA LEU A 279 3.36 -19.37 0.41
C LEU A 279 1.85 -19.10 0.28
N TYR A 280 1.32 -18.07 0.94
CA TYR A 280 -0.09 -17.68 0.78
C TYR A 280 -0.39 -17.21 -0.64
N GLN A 281 0.49 -16.41 -1.25
CA GLN A 281 0.32 -15.99 -2.64
C GLN A 281 0.38 -17.18 -3.61
N ILE A 282 1.32 -18.11 -3.40
CA ILE A 282 1.40 -19.35 -4.21
C ILE A 282 0.13 -20.20 -4.02
N ALA A 283 -0.45 -20.21 -2.82
CA ALA A 283 -1.71 -20.91 -2.52
C ALA A 283 -2.97 -20.20 -3.06
N GLY A 284 -2.82 -19.08 -3.77
CA GLY A 284 -3.93 -18.34 -4.35
C GLY A 284 -4.63 -17.37 -3.39
N PHE A 285 -4.00 -17.02 -2.27
CA PHE A 285 -4.51 -16.01 -1.34
C PHE A 285 -3.75 -14.68 -1.44
N PRO A 286 -4.45 -13.55 -1.67
CA PRO A 286 -3.84 -12.24 -1.54
C PRO A 286 -3.36 -12.06 -0.11
N SER A 287 -2.10 -11.72 0.06
CA SER A 287 -1.49 -11.57 1.38
C SER A 287 -0.50 -10.42 1.43
N ARG A 288 -0.31 -9.87 2.62
CA ARG A 288 0.62 -8.75 2.88
C ARG A 288 1.28 -8.90 4.23
N ILE A 289 2.47 -8.32 4.35
CA ILE A 289 3.19 -8.23 5.62
C ILE A 289 2.70 -6.99 6.38
N VAL A 290 2.51 -7.12 7.69
CA VAL A 290 2.15 -6.03 8.58
C VAL A 290 3.15 -5.98 9.74
N TYR A 291 3.72 -4.79 9.96
CA TYR A 291 4.66 -4.55 11.04
C TYR A 291 3.92 -3.94 12.24
N LEU A 292 3.97 -4.67 13.34
CA LEU A 292 3.42 -4.27 14.62
C LEU A 292 4.51 -3.55 15.40
N VAL A 293 4.19 -2.35 15.86
CA VAL A 293 5.12 -1.44 16.51
C VAL A 293 4.43 -0.78 17.69
N ASN A 294 5.11 -0.78 18.83
CA ASN A 294 4.72 0.07 19.95
C ASN A 294 5.49 1.40 19.87
N PRO A 295 4.85 2.53 19.54
CA PRO A 295 5.54 3.82 19.47
C PRO A 295 6.03 4.32 20.83
N ASP A 296 5.47 3.80 21.94
CA ASP A 296 5.82 4.20 23.30
C ASP A 296 7.00 3.38 23.86
N ARG A 297 7.49 2.38 23.12
CA ARG A 297 8.64 1.55 23.51
C ARG A 297 9.65 1.48 22.38
N ALA A 298 10.86 1.92 22.66
CA ALA A 298 11.98 1.75 21.73
C ALA A 298 12.19 0.27 21.40
N TYR A 299 12.52 -0.03 20.14
CA TYR A 299 12.90 -1.36 19.67
C TYR A 299 11.84 -2.46 19.90
N SER A 300 10.55 -2.12 19.78
CA SER A 300 9.41 -3.01 20.09
C SER A 300 8.67 -3.53 18.84
N GLY A 301 9.37 -4.19 17.92
CA GLY A 301 8.80 -4.62 16.62
C GLY A 301 8.36 -6.09 16.58
N HIS A 302 7.34 -6.39 15.77
CA HIS A 302 7.02 -7.75 15.32
C HIS A 302 6.46 -7.71 13.90
N ALA A 303 6.72 -8.73 13.09
CA ALA A 303 6.16 -8.85 11.75
C ALA A 303 5.18 -10.01 11.68
N ILE A 304 3.98 -9.73 11.16
CA ILE A 304 2.92 -10.70 10.93
C ILE A 304 2.40 -10.57 9.50
N VAL A 305 1.38 -11.34 9.14
CA VAL A 305 0.73 -11.22 7.83
C VAL A 305 -0.77 -11.02 7.96
N GLU A 306 -1.36 -10.36 6.96
CA GLU A 306 -2.80 -10.45 6.71
C GLU A 306 -3.04 -11.21 5.42
N VAL A 307 -4.06 -12.06 5.43
CA VAL A 307 -4.47 -12.84 4.26
C VAL A 307 -5.93 -12.57 3.94
N TYR A 308 -6.22 -12.21 2.70
CA TYR A 308 -7.57 -11.93 2.24
C TYR A 308 -8.26 -13.23 1.82
N ARG A 309 -9.44 -13.50 2.39
CA ARG A 309 -10.29 -14.62 1.99
C ARG A 309 -11.73 -14.38 2.44
N GLY A 310 -12.70 -14.89 1.67
CA GLY A 310 -14.13 -14.73 1.97
C GLY A 310 -14.54 -13.28 2.23
N GLY A 311 -14.06 -12.34 1.39
CA GLY A 311 -14.44 -10.93 1.45
C GLY A 311 -13.74 -10.09 2.52
N LYS A 312 -12.78 -10.65 3.28
CA LYS A 312 -12.17 -9.95 4.42
C LYS A 312 -10.70 -10.30 4.62
N TRP A 313 -9.91 -9.32 5.05
CA TRP A 313 -8.55 -9.50 5.56
C TRP A 313 -8.58 -10.12 6.97
N GLY A 314 -7.74 -11.12 7.21
CA GLY A 314 -7.55 -11.69 8.54
C GLY A 314 -6.08 -11.80 8.90
N ALA A 315 -5.73 -11.32 10.09
CA ALA A 315 -4.39 -11.34 10.66
C ALA A 315 -3.98 -12.76 11.06
N ILE A 316 -2.71 -13.08 10.82
CA ILE A 316 -2.05 -14.34 11.17
C ILE A 316 -0.64 -14.00 11.61
N ASP A 317 -0.24 -14.49 12.77
CA ASP A 317 1.15 -14.48 13.23
C ASP A 317 1.80 -15.82 12.86
N PRO A 318 2.64 -15.85 11.81
CA PRO A 318 3.25 -17.08 11.32
C PRO A 318 4.41 -17.56 12.18
N LEU A 319 4.96 -16.71 13.06
CA LEU A 319 6.00 -17.12 14.01
C LEU A 319 5.40 -17.90 15.16
N THR A 320 4.26 -17.43 15.71
CA THR A 320 3.63 -18.04 16.89
C THR A 320 2.47 -18.98 16.57
N TRP A 321 2.26 -19.29 15.29
CA TRP A 321 1.15 -20.11 14.78
C TRP A 321 -0.23 -19.59 15.22
N VAL A 322 -0.39 -18.28 15.36
CA VAL A 322 -1.65 -17.68 15.77
C VAL A 322 -2.46 -17.24 14.56
N VAL A 323 -3.66 -17.79 14.42
CA VAL A 323 -4.68 -17.30 13.48
C VAL A 323 -5.76 -16.56 14.29
N TYR A 324 -5.90 -15.26 14.06
CA TYR A 324 -6.84 -14.42 14.82
C TYR A 324 -8.28 -14.55 14.28
N PHE A 325 -9.25 -14.80 15.16
CA PHE A 325 -10.68 -14.86 14.81
C PHE A 325 -11.59 -14.44 15.96
N ASN A 326 -12.78 -13.93 15.65
CA ASN A 326 -13.86 -13.64 16.58
C ASN A 326 -15.19 -13.92 15.88
N GLU A 327 -15.68 -15.16 15.91
CA GLU A 327 -16.83 -15.69 15.13
C GLU A 327 -16.65 -15.63 13.60
N LYS A 328 -15.79 -14.72 13.12
CA LYS A 328 -15.27 -14.50 11.76
C LYS A 328 -13.79 -14.06 11.85
N ARG A 329 -13.16 -13.79 10.71
CA ARG A 329 -11.77 -13.31 10.57
C ARG A 329 -11.59 -11.90 11.15
N VAL A 330 -10.44 -11.60 11.77
CA VAL A 330 -10.14 -10.28 12.36
C VAL A 330 -8.92 -9.64 11.69
N SER A 331 -9.05 -8.41 11.20
CA SER A 331 -7.95 -7.65 10.60
C SER A 331 -7.05 -6.99 11.64
N VAL A 332 -5.85 -6.57 11.27
CA VAL A 332 -4.95 -5.84 12.18
C VAL A 332 -5.57 -4.51 12.63
N TRP A 333 -6.33 -3.83 11.77
CA TRP A 333 -7.08 -2.64 12.16
C TRP A 333 -8.12 -2.92 13.25
N GLU A 334 -8.83 -4.05 13.16
CA GLU A 334 -9.80 -4.47 14.16
C GLU A 334 -9.12 -4.85 15.48
N LEU A 335 -8.00 -5.60 15.43
CA LEU A 335 -7.17 -5.90 16.60
C LEU A 335 -6.68 -4.61 17.29
N ARG A 336 -6.25 -3.61 16.51
CA ARG A 336 -5.83 -2.30 17.03
C ARG A 336 -6.97 -1.57 17.74
N LYS A 337 -8.19 -1.62 17.18
CA LYS A 337 -9.37 -0.97 17.77
C LYS A 337 -9.90 -1.66 19.01
N ASN A 338 -9.78 -2.99 19.10
CA ASN A 338 -10.27 -3.75 20.23
C ASN A 338 -9.26 -4.82 20.64
N ARG A 339 -8.45 -4.49 21.66
CA ARG A 339 -7.42 -5.38 22.20
C ARG A 339 -7.98 -6.71 22.72
N LYS A 340 -9.26 -6.78 23.16
CA LYS A 340 -9.86 -8.04 23.62
C LYS A 340 -9.94 -9.09 22.50
N LEU A 341 -9.92 -8.68 21.24
CA LEU A 341 -9.90 -9.61 20.10
C LEU A 341 -8.58 -10.39 19.99
N SER A 342 -7.47 -9.90 20.55
CA SER A 342 -6.21 -10.65 20.55
C SER A 342 -6.25 -11.88 21.45
N LEU A 343 -7.20 -11.95 22.40
CA LEU A 343 -7.45 -13.11 23.24
C LEU A 343 -8.24 -14.21 22.51
N LYS A 344 -8.84 -13.88 21.36
CA LYS A 344 -9.59 -14.82 20.53
C LYS A 344 -8.71 -15.26 19.37
N HIS A 345 -7.99 -16.35 19.60
CA HIS A 345 -7.12 -16.98 18.62
C HIS A 345 -7.23 -18.50 18.69
N SER A 346 -6.87 -19.19 17.62
CA SER A 346 -6.55 -20.61 17.69
C SER A 346 -5.05 -20.75 17.62
N ARG A 347 -4.53 -21.47 18.60
CA ARG A 347 -3.38 -22.35 18.44
C ARG A 347 -4.02 -23.72 18.48
N GLU A 348 -4.12 -24.45 17.38
CA GLU A 348 -4.68 -25.80 17.46
C GLU A 348 -3.68 -26.68 18.23
N LYS A 349 -3.87 -26.82 19.54
CA LYS A 349 -3.52 -28.08 20.18
C LYS A 349 -4.76 -28.97 20.04
N ASN A 350 -4.71 -29.76 18.96
CA ASN A 350 -5.62 -30.85 18.55
C ASN A 350 -6.91 -30.45 17.84
#